data_AF-A0A2D4FFI1-F1
#
_entry.id   AF-A0A2D4FFI1-F1
#
_cell.length_a   1.000
_cell.length_b   1.000
_cell.length_c   1.000
_cell.angle_alpha   90.00
_cell.angle_beta   90.00
_cell.angle_gamma   90.00
#
_symmetry.space_group_name_H-M   'P 1'
#
loop_
_entity.id
_entity.type
_entity.pdbx_description
1 polymer ?
#
loop_
_entity_poly.entity_id
_entity_poly.type
_entity_poly.pdbx_seq_one_letter_code
_entity_poly.pdbx_strand_id
1 'polypeptide(L)'
;DLPNELIELLEKIVLDNSVFSEHRNLQNLLILTAIKADRTRVMEYINRLDNYDAPDIANIAISNELYEEAFAIFRKFDVNTSAVQVLIEHIGNLDRAYEFAERCNEPAVWSQLGRAQLQKDLVKEAIDSYIKADDPSAYMEVVQAANR
;
A
#
# COMPACT_ATOMS: atom_id res chain seq x y z
N ASP A 1 6.00 31.05 -4.71
CA ASP A 1 4.63 31.54 -4.42
C ASP A 1 3.59 31.31 -5.50
N LEU A 2 3.92 31.22 -6.80
CA LEU A 2 2.97 30.77 -7.83
C LEU A 2 2.48 29.29 -7.74
N PRO A 3 3.27 28.30 -7.24
CA PRO A 3 2.82 26.90 -7.19
C PRO A 3 1.73 26.65 -6.13
N ASN A 4 1.79 27.34 -5.01
CA ASN A 4 0.85 27.15 -3.90
C ASN A 4 -0.54 27.69 -4.23
N GLU A 5 -0.63 28.82 -4.93
CA GLU A 5 -1.92 29.37 -5.39
C GLU A 5 -2.63 28.44 -6.38
N LEU A 6 -1.86 27.78 -7.27
CA LEU A 6 -2.40 26.78 -8.19
C LEU A 6 -2.90 25.54 -7.44
N ILE A 7 -2.19 25.08 -6.40
CA ILE A 7 -2.61 23.97 -5.55
C ILE A 7 -3.89 24.33 -4.79
N GLU A 8 -3.97 25.51 -4.19
CA GLU A 8 -5.18 25.97 -3.46
C GLU A 8 -6.40 26.11 -4.38
N LEU A 9 -6.20 26.58 -5.62
CA LEU A 9 -7.28 26.65 -6.59
C LEU A 9 -7.76 25.24 -6.98
N LEU A 10 -6.84 24.31 -7.19
CA LEU A 10 -7.14 22.93 -7.55
C LEU A 10 -7.84 22.20 -6.40
N GLU A 11 -7.42 22.43 -5.15
CA GLU A 11 -8.08 21.94 -3.94
C GLU A 11 -9.52 22.39 -3.89
N LYS A 12 -9.81 23.70 -3.99
CA LYS A 12 -11.19 24.20 -3.96
C LYS A 12 -12.06 23.62 -5.08
N ILE A 13 -11.49 23.39 -6.26
CA ILE A 13 -12.24 22.84 -7.39
C ILE A 13 -12.54 21.35 -7.14
N VAL A 14 -11.56 20.56 -6.71
CA VAL A 14 -11.71 19.10 -6.60
C VAL A 14 -12.42 18.69 -5.30
N LEU A 15 -12.20 19.43 -4.21
CA LEU A 15 -12.68 19.08 -2.87
C LEU A 15 -14.04 19.71 -2.51
N ASP A 16 -14.37 20.89 -3.04
CA ASP A 16 -15.63 21.59 -2.70
C ASP A 16 -16.70 21.51 -3.82
N ASN A 17 -16.33 21.21 -5.06
CA ASN A 17 -17.30 21.03 -6.15
C ASN A 17 -17.48 19.54 -6.50
N SER A 18 -18.69 19.03 -6.24
CA SER A 18 -19.04 17.63 -6.49
C SER A 18 -18.81 17.19 -7.94
N VAL A 19 -18.98 18.09 -8.91
CA VAL A 19 -18.80 17.79 -10.35
C VAL A 19 -17.36 17.41 -10.68
N PHE A 20 -16.37 18.00 -10.01
CA PHE A 20 -14.95 17.72 -10.27
C PHE A 20 -14.38 16.62 -9.39
N SER A 21 -15.04 16.33 -8.26
CA SER A 21 -14.73 15.18 -7.40
C SER A 21 -14.95 13.84 -8.10
N GLU A 22 -15.70 13.77 -9.21
CA GLU A 22 -15.92 12.51 -9.95
C GLU A 22 -14.93 12.30 -11.10
N HIS A 23 -14.09 13.29 -11.41
CA HIS A 23 -13.18 13.23 -12.55
C HIS A 23 -11.82 12.63 -12.20
N ARG A 24 -11.62 11.36 -12.55
CA ARG A 24 -10.35 10.61 -12.38
C ARG A 24 -9.09 11.38 -12.76
N ASN A 25 -9.07 12.02 -13.93
CA ASN A 25 -7.88 12.74 -14.41
C ASN A 25 -7.54 13.95 -13.53
N LEU A 26 -8.54 14.65 -12.99
CA LEU A 26 -8.32 15.79 -12.11
C LEU A 26 -7.83 15.34 -10.74
N GLN A 27 -8.39 14.23 -10.21
CA GLN A 27 -7.89 13.62 -8.97
C GLN A 27 -6.43 13.15 -9.12
N ASN A 28 -6.11 12.45 -10.22
CA ASN A 28 -4.74 12.04 -10.51
C ASN A 28 -3.81 13.26 -10.55
N LEU A 29 -4.20 14.33 -11.25
CA LEU A 29 -3.39 15.54 -11.35
C LEU A 29 -3.16 16.19 -9.98
N LEU A 30 -4.20 16.25 -9.13
CA LEU A 30 -4.07 16.81 -7.78
C LEU A 30 -3.07 16.01 -6.94
N ILE A 31 -3.22 14.69 -6.89
CA ILE A 31 -2.33 13.82 -6.12
C ILE A 31 -0.89 13.90 -6.65
N LEU A 32 -0.69 13.81 -7.98
CA LEU A 32 0.63 13.90 -8.59
C LEU A 32 1.31 15.24 -8.36
N THR A 33 0.54 16.33 -8.37
CA THR A 33 1.05 17.67 -8.06
C THR A 33 1.47 17.74 -6.59
N ALA A 34 0.66 17.20 -5.68
CA ALA A 34 0.95 17.12 -4.26
C ALA A 34 2.25 16.34 -3.99
N ILE A 35 2.40 15.15 -4.58
CA ILE A 35 3.60 14.31 -4.42
C ILE A 35 4.88 15.09 -4.79
N LYS A 36 4.81 15.95 -5.81
CA LYS A 36 5.95 16.74 -6.29
C LYS A 36 6.18 18.04 -5.52
N ALA A 37 5.12 18.69 -5.04
CA ALA A 37 5.18 20.05 -4.50
C ALA A 37 5.01 20.11 -2.97
N ASP A 38 4.11 19.31 -2.39
CA ASP A 38 3.81 19.28 -0.96
C ASP A 38 3.35 17.88 -0.53
N ARG A 39 4.31 17.08 -0.05
CA ARG A 39 4.07 15.69 0.39
C ARG A 39 3.15 15.59 1.60
N THR A 40 3.03 16.64 2.41
CA THR A 40 2.26 16.59 3.67
C THR A 40 0.75 16.44 3.44
N ARG A 41 0.27 16.86 2.25
CA ARG A 41 -1.15 16.82 1.88
C ARG A 41 -1.55 15.55 1.14
N VAL A 42 -0.59 14.75 0.67
CA VAL A 42 -0.86 13.58 -0.18
C VAL A 42 -1.78 12.58 0.54
N MET A 43 -1.53 12.33 1.82
CA MET A 43 -2.35 11.43 2.64
C MET A 43 -3.79 11.94 2.81
N GLU A 44 -4.00 13.26 2.95
CA GLU A 44 -5.35 13.83 3.01
C GLU A 44 -6.09 13.57 1.70
N TYR A 45 -5.46 13.82 0.57
CA TYR A 45 -6.07 13.59 -0.75
C TYR A 45 -6.39 12.11 -0.98
N ILE A 46 -5.49 11.20 -0.63
CA ILE A 46 -5.74 9.75 -0.72
C ILE A 46 -6.98 9.33 0.07
N ASN A 47 -7.16 9.89 1.26
CA ASN A 47 -8.31 9.59 2.11
C ASN A 47 -9.62 10.17 1.55
N ARG A 48 -9.58 11.39 1.00
CA ARG A 48 -10.79 12.10 0.52
C ARG A 48 -11.23 11.73 -0.90
N LEU A 49 -10.31 11.27 -1.74
CA LEU A 49 -10.56 10.99 -3.15
C LEU A 49 -10.75 9.48 -3.37
N ASP A 50 -11.68 9.10 -4.25
CA ASP A 50 -12.03 7.68 -4.50
C ASP A 50 -11.94 7.26 -5.97
N ASN A 51 -11.77 8.22 -6.91
CA ASN A 51 -11.91 7.98 -8.35
C ASN A 51 -10.57 8.02 -9.12
N TYR A 52 -9.43 8.03 -8.43
CA TYR A 52 -8.10 8.05 -9.05
C TYR A 52 -7.63 6.65 -9.48
N ASP A 53 -6.57 6.61 -10.28
CA ASP A 53 -5.91 5.36 -10.67
C ASP A 53 -5.06 4.79 -9.53
N ALA A 54 -5.65 3.93 -8.70
CA ALA A 54 -4.97 3.42 -7.51
C ALA A 54 -3.65 2.69 -7.79
N PRO A 55 -3.57 1.72 -8.73
CA PRO A 55 -2.30 1.05 -9.05
C PRO A 55 -1.21 2.02 -9.53
N ASP A 56 -1.54 2.95 -10.44
CA ASP A 56 -0.55 3.89 -10.99
C ASP A 56 -0.06 4.88 -9.92
N ILE A 57 -1.00 5.50 -9.19
CA ILE A 57 -0.68 6.46 -8.13
C ILE A 57 0.11 5.80 -6.99
N ALA A 58 -0.22 4.58 -6.60
CA ALA A 58 0.52 3.86 -5.57
C ALA A 58 1.96 3.54 -6.01
N ASN A 59 2.18 3.12 -7.26
CA ASN A 59 3.53 2.89 -7.80
C ASN A 59 4.35 4.19 -7.85
N ILE A 60 3.71 5.31 -8.20
CA ILE A 60 4.36 6.63 -8.19
C ILE A 60 4.69 7.06 -6.76
N ALA A 61 3.81 6.81 -5.80
CA ALA A 61 4.05 7.07 -4.38
C ALA A 61 5.25 6.27 -3.87
N ILE A 62 5.32 4.96 -4.16
CA ILE A 62 6.49 4.11 -3.85
C ILE A 62 7.77 4.67 -4.46
N SER A 63 7.73 5.07 -5.74
CA SER A 63 8.88 5.64 -6.44
C SER A 63 9.37 6.98 -5.87
N ASN A 64 8.52 7.65 -5.08
CA ASN A 64 8.83 8.91 -4.38
C ASN A 64 9.06 8.71 -2.87
N GLU A 65 9.20 7.46 -2.41
CA GLU A 65 9.41 7.08 -1.01
C GLU A 65 8.23 7.41 -0.08
N LEU A 66 7.02 7.53 -0.63
CA LEU A 66 5.76 7.75 0.08
C LEU A 66 5.06 6.42 0.35
N TYR A 67 5.64 5.62 1.26
CA TYR A 67 5.22 4.24 1.49
C TYR A 67 3.93 4.11 2.30
N GLU A 68 3.68 5.01 3.26
CA GLU A 68 2.43 5.02 4.03
C GLU A 68 1.23 5.37 3.14
N GLU A 69 1.43 6.34 2.25
CA GLU A 69 0.47 6.73 1.22
C GLU A 69 0.18 5.59 0.25
N ALA A 70 1.22 4.92 -0.27
CA ALA A 70 1.07 3.77 -1.14
C ALA A 70 0.31 2.62 -0.46
N PHE A 71 0.67 2.32 0.80
CA PHE A 71 -0.04 1.33 1.61
C PHE A 71 -1.52 1.69 1.79
N ALA A 72 -1.82 2.96 2.12
CA ALA A 72 -3.17 3.43 2.29
C ALA A 72 -4.01 3.30 1.00
N ILE A 73 -3.41 3.60 -0.16
CA ILE A 73 -4.05 3.40 -1.47
C ILE A 73 -4.37 1.93 -1.70
N PHE A 74 -3.39 1.02 -1.59
CA PHE A 74 -3.64 -0.40 -1.84
C PHE A 74 -4.68 -0.98 -0.90
N ARG A 75 -4.62 -0.61 0.39
CA ARG A 75 -5.63 -1.00 1.37
C ARG A 75 -7.02 -0.47 1.02
N LYS A 76 -7.12 0.77 0.54
CA LYS A 76 -8.40 1.42 0.22
C LYS A 76 -9.10 0.77 -1.00
N PHE A 77 -8.33 0.21 -1.92
CA PHE A 77 -8.83 -0.44 -3.13
C PHE A 77 -8.82 -1.98 -3.05
N ASP A 78 -8.75 -2.54 -1.83
CA ASP A 78 -8.77 -3.98 -1.56
C ASP A 78 -7.67 -4.79 -2.29
N VAL A 79 -6.55 -4.14 -2.64
CA VAL A 79 -5.39 -4.80 -3.25
C VAL A 79 -4.44 -5.27 -2.15
N ASN A 80 -4.92 -6.23 -1.35
CA ASN A 80 -4.28 -6.63 -0.09
C ASN A 80 -2.88 -7.23 -0.28
N THR A 81 -2.63 -7.94 -1.38
CA THR A 81 -1.30 -8.49 -1.71
C THR A 81 -0.27 -7.39 -1.96
N SER A 82 -0.62 -6.34 -2.71
CA SER A 82 0.28 -5.19 -2.89
C SER A 82 0.44 -4.38 -1.60
N ALA A 83 -0.63 -4.25 -0.81
CA ALA A 83 -0.57 -3.55 0.47
C ALA A 83 0.42 -4.21 1.45
N VAL A 84 0.33 -5.54 1.64
CA VAL A 84 1.25 -6.25 2.54
C VAL A 84 2.69 -6.23 2.02
N GLN A 85 2.87 -6.28 0.70
CA GLN A 85 4.19 -6.17 0.09
C GLN A 85 4.86 -4.83 0.42
N VAL A 86 4.10 -3.72 0.41
CA VAL A 86 4.64 -2.41 0.83
C VAL A 86 5.08 -2.41 2.30
N LEU A 87 4.30 -3.02 3.19
CA LEU A 87 4.67 -3.15 4.61
C LEU A 87 5.95 -3.97 4.80
N ILE A 88 6.12 -5.02 4.00
CA ILE A 88 7.24 -5.95 4.08
C ILE A 88 8.52 -5.37 3.45
N GLU A 89 8.45 -4.95 2.20
CA GLU A 89 9.64 -4.63 1.37
C GLU A 89 10.11 -3.19 1.56
N HIS A 90 9.17 -2.25 1.70
CA HIS A 90 9.50 -0.82 1.77
C HIS A 90 9.51 -0.29 3.20
N ILE A 91 8.50 -0.62 4.01
CA ILE A 91 8.43 -0.18 5.42
C ILE A 91 9.28 -1.09 6.32
N GLY A 92 9.34 -2.39 6.01
CA GLY A 92 10.08 -3.37 6.79
C GLY A 92 9.49 -3.68 8.17
N ASN A 93 8.20 -3.39 8.38
CA ASN A 93 7.51 -3.62 9.65
C ASN A 93 6.65 -4.88 9.55
N LEU A 94 7.26 -6.02 9.93
CA LEU A 94 6.60 -7.32 9.89
C LEU A 94 5.46 -7.45 10.91
N ASP A 95 5.51 -6.74 12.04
CA ASP A 95 4.43 -6.74 13.02
C ASP A 95 3.15 -6.11 12.43
N ARG A 96 3.29 -4.96 11.76
CA ARG A 96 2.19 -4.33 11.01
C ARG A 96 1.71 -5.20 9.86
N ALA A 97 2.62 -5.88 9.15
CA ALA A 97 2.26 -6.79 8.08
C ALA A 97 1.46 -8.00 8.60
N TYR A 98 1.82 -8.51 9.78
CA TYR A 98 1.10 -9.56 10.48
C TYR A 98 -0.29 -9.11 10.94
N GLU A 99 -0.40 -7.95 11.59
CA GLU A 99 -1.71 -7.38 11.97
C GLU A 99 -2.62 -7.16 10.74
N PHE A 100 -2.03 -6.71 9.62
CA PHE A 100 -2.76 -6.55 8.37
C PHE A 100 -3.23 -7.91 7.81
N ALA A 101 -2.36 -8.91 7.81
CA ALA A 101 -2.70 -10.27 7.40
C ALA A 101 -3.80 -10.89 8.26
N GLU A 102 -3.80 -10.67 9.58
CA GLU A 102 -4.88 -11.10 10.48
C GLU A 102 -6.22 -10.44 10.18
N ARG A 103 -6.20 -9.17 9.76
CA ARG A 103 -7.43 -8.43 9.41
C ARG A 103 -7.98 -8.84 8.06
N CYS A 104 -7.14 -8.99 7.05
CA CYS A 104 -7.56 -9.39 5.70
C CYS A 104 -7.95 -10.88 5.68
N ASN A 105 -7.25 -11.71 6.46
CA ASN A 105 -7.42 -13.15 6.53
C ASN A 105 -7.46 -13.84 5.16
N GLU A 106 -6.60 -13.37 4.25
CA GLU A 106 -6.48 -13.91 2.90
C GLU A 106 -5.27 -14.83 2.79
N PRO A 107 -5.43 -16.05 2.21
CA PRO A 107 -4.33 -16.97 1.95
C PRO A 107 -3.12 -16.33 1.26
N ALA A 108 -3.36 -15.53 0.22
CA ALA A 108 -2.30 -14.90 -0.57
C ALA A 108 -1.45 -13.91 0.25
N VAL A 109 -2.08 -13.18 1.18
CA VAL A 109 -1.40 -12.22 2.07
C VAL A 109 -0.54 -12.97 3.09
N TRP A 110 -1.07 -14.05 3.66
CA TRP A 110 -0.34 -14.92 4.58
C TRP A 110 0.86 -15.61 3.93
N SER A 111 0.71 -16.13 2.71
CA SER A 111 1.83 -16.73 1.95
C SER A 111 2.96 -15.73 1.68
N GLN A 112 2.62 -14.47 1.35
CA GLN A 112 3.64 -13.43 1.15
C GLN A 112 4.35 -13.05 2.45
N LEU A 113 3.62 -12.90 3.55
CA LEU A 113 4.19 -12.63 4.85
C LEU A 113 5.10 -13.76 5.33
N GLY A 114 4.66 -15.02 5.19
CA GLY A 114 5.45 -16.20 5.54
C GLY A 114 6.76 -16.25 4.77
N ARG A 115 6.72 -15.97 3.45
CA ARG A 115 7.92 -15.90 2.62
C ARG A 115 8.90 -14.83 3.10
N ALA A 116 8.38 -13.66 3.48
CA ALA A 116 9.20 -12.57 3.99
C ALA A 116 9.82 -12.88 5.36
N GLN A 117 9.06 -13.55 6.24
CA GLN A 117 9.55 -14.03 7.53
C GLN A 117 10.66 -15.07 7.36
N LEU A 118 10.51 -16.03 6.43
CA LEU A 118 11.58 -16.98 6.10
C LEU A 118 12.86 -16.29 5.63
N GLN A 119 12.75 -15.26 4.78
CA GLN A 119 13.90 -14.51 4.30
C GLN A 119 14.62 -13.71 5.42
N LYS A 120 13.97 -13.52 6.56
CA LYS A 120 14.51 -12.85 7.75
C LYS A 120 14.92 -13.84 8.85
N ASP A 121 15.03 -15.13 8.51
CA ASP A 121 15.33 -16.23 9.43
C ASP A 121 14.31 -16.41 10.57
N LEU A 122 13.09 -15.87 10.42
CA LEU A 122 11.97 -16.02 11.35
C LEU A 122 11.17 -17.29 11.00
N VAL A 123 11.83 -18.44 11.12
CA VAL A 123 11.30 -19.73 10.65
C VAL A 123 10.02 -20.14 11.39
N LYS A 124 9.92 -19.86 12.70
CA LYS A 124 8.75 -20.25 13.50
C LYS A 124 7.52 -19.45 13.08
N GLU A 125 7.68 -18.14 12.97
CA GLU A 125 6.65 -17.21 12.56
C GLU A 125 6.20 -17.48 11.12
N ALA A 126 7.15 -17.80 10.24
CA ALA A 126 6.84 -18.19 8.87
C ALA A 126 5.99 -19.46 8.80
N ILE A 127 6.32 -20.49 9.59
CA ILE A 127 5.52 -21.73 9.66
C ILE A 127 4.08 -21.39 10.07
N ASP A 128 3.90 -20.57 11.11
CA ASP A 128 2.58 -20.17 11.58
C ASP A 128 1.80 -19.40 10.49
N SER A 129 2.47 -18.47 9.78
CA SER A 129 1.87 -17.75 8.65
C SER A 129 1.47 -18.67 7.50
N TYR A 130 2.29 -19.67 7.13
CA TYR A 130 1.94 -20.63 6.08
C TYR A 130 0.82 -21.59 6.49
N ILE A 131 0.75 -21.97 7.76
CA ILE A 131 -0.39 -22.75 8.29
C ILE A 131 -1.67 -21.92 8.15
N LYS A 132 -1.63 -20.62 8.47
CA LYS A 132 -2.76 -19.71 8.28
C LYS A 132 -3.12 -19.48 6.82
N ALA A 133 -2.14 -19.57 5.91
CA ALA A 133 -2.36 -19.45 4.48
C ALA A 133 -3.09 -20.65 3.86
N ASP A 134 -3.11 -21.82 4.53
CA ASP A 134 -3.55 -23.10 3.96
C ASP A 134 -2.94 -23.36 2.56
N ASP A 135 -1.70 -22.91 2.35
CA ASP A 135 -1.02 -22.96 1.06
C ASP A 135 0.00 -24.11 1.03
N PRO A 136 -0.37 -25.29 0.49
CA PRO A 136 0.52 -26.44 0.43
C PRO A 136 1.69 -26.23 -0.54
N SER A 137 1.66 -25.21 -1.40
CA SER A 137 2.73 -24.97 -2.39
C SER A 137 4.02 -24.45 -1.74
N ALA A 138 3.90 -23.73 -0.61
CA ALA A 138 5.04 -23.18 0.11
C ALA A 138 5.72 -24.18 1.08
N TYR A 139 5.15 -25.37 1.28
CA TYR A 139 5.70 -26.39 2.18
C TYR A 139 7.15 -26.75 1.82
N MET A 140 7.50 -26.80 0.54
CA MET A 140 8.87 -27.06 0.09
C MET A 140 9.85 -25.95 0.50
N GLU A 141 9.44 -24.68 0.49
CA GLU A 141 10.29 -23.55 0.89
C GLU A 141 10.54 -23.56 2.40
N VAL A 142 9.50 -23.85 3.20
CA VAL A 142 9.60 -23.97 4.65
C VAL A 142 10.52 -25.14 5.06
N VAL A 143 10.38 -26.29 4.40
CA VAL A 143 11.23 -27.47 4.68
C VAL A 143 12.70 -27.21 4.30
N GLN A 144 12.97 -26.47 3.23
CA GLN A 144 14.35 -26.08 2.90
C GLN A 144 14.92 -25.08 3.91
N ALA A 145 14.13 -24.12 4.38
CA ALA A 145 14.57 -23.14 5.38
C ALA A 145 14.85 -23.79 6.75
N ALA A 146 14.02 -24.75 7.17
CA ALA A 146 14.19 -25.47 8.44
C ALA A 146 15.36 -26.47 8.47
N ASN A 147 15.89 -26.86 7.29
CA ASN A 147 17.04 -27.77 7.16
C ASN A 147 18.39 -27.04 6.99
N ARG A 148 18.40 -25.71 6.97
CA ARG A 148 19.63 -24.89 7.05
C ARG A 148 20.07 -24.72 8.50
#